data_AF-A0A7W1B753-F1
#
_entry.id   AF-A0A7W1B753-F1
#
_cell.length_a   1.000
_cell.length_b   1.000
_cell.length_c   1.000
_cell.angle_alpha   90.00
_cell.angle_beta   90.00
_cell.angle_gamma   90.00
#
_symmetry.space_group_name_H-M   'P 1'
#
loop_
_entity.id
_entity.type
_entity.pdbx_description
1 polymer ?
#
loop_
_entity_poly.entity_id
_entity_poly.type
_entity_poly.pdbx_seq_one_letter_code
_entity_poly.pdbx_strand_id
1 'polypeptide(L)'
;MTALEELFASRIAVVVPDVVGTAAAAEVRARLERTGYTRYGLVDRGSYDLLTSPAEPALLAALVGVAAKVTGRTLVVSEARALRLRAGDYLLAHHDRVHADHPVELVLDLSATSVPGAEVHYRRAGQVSFRVTSTPGALAVVERGPTVTCNHTYLSKLHPEVEVVRLVVLLRDS
;
A
#
# COMPACT_ATOMS: atom_id res chain seq x y z
N MET A 1 8.14 -27.62 10.88
CA MET A 1 7.26 -26.71 10.16
C MET A 1 5.83 -27.08 10.48
N THR A 2 5.02 -26.12 10.93
CA THR A 2 3.61 -26.33 11.26
C THR A 2 2.72 -26.10 10.03
N ALA A 3 1.52 -26.69 10.00
CA ALA A 3 0.54 -26.45 8.94
C ALA A 3 0.17 -24.96 8.80
N LEU A 4 0.33 -24.17 9.85
CA LEU A 4 0.11 -22.73 9.84
C LEU A 4 1.23 -21.99 9.08
N GLU A 5 2.48 -22.40 9.25
CA GLU A 5 3.64 -21.87 8.51
C GLU A 5 3.53 -22.19 7.00
N GLU A 6 3.04 -23.38 6.63
CA GLU A 6 2.76 -23.75 5.24
C GLU A 6 1.58 -22.97 4.63
N LEU A 7 0.56 -22.68 5.43
CA LEU A 7 -0.59 -21.87 5.01
C LEU A 7 -0.22 -20.39 4.87
N PHE A 8 0.75 -19.89 5.65
CA PHE A 8 1.36 -18.58 5.43
C PHE A 8 2.30 -18.57 4.23
N ALA A 9 3.07 -19.64 3.99
CA ALA A 9 3.93 -19.79 2.81
C ALA A 9 3.15 -19.85 1.48
N SER A 10 1.86 -20.22 1.52
CA SER A 10 0.97 -20.21 0.35
C SER A 10 0.18 -18.91 0.17
N ARG A 11 0.23 -17.98 1.13
CA ARG A 11 -0.48 -16.70 1.04
C ARG A 11 0.38 -15.66 0.34
N ILE A 12 -0.09 -15.22 -0.82
CA ILE A 12 0.49 -14.08 -1.55
C ILE A 12 0.42 -12.76 -0.76
N ALA A 13 -0.33 -12.71 0.35
CA ALA A 13 -0.57 -11.49 1.09
C ALA A 13 -0.91 -11.72 2.57
N VAL A 14 -0.44 -10.81 3.42
CA VAL A 14 -0.75 -10.75 4.86
C VAL A 14 -1.03 -9.29 5.24
N VAL A 15 -1.98 -9.07 6.16
CA VAL A 15 -2.18 -7.76 6.80
C VAL A 15 -1.70 -7.86 8.24
N VAL A 16 -0.78 -6.99 8.61
CA VAL A 16 -0.30 -6.80 9.97
C VAL A 16 -1.03 -5.59 10.55
N PRO A 17 -1.90 -5.76 11.56
CA PRO A 17 -2.61 -4.63 12.16
C PRO A 17 -1.67 -3.78 13.00
N ASP A 18 -1.96 -2.48 13.11
CA ASP A 18 -1.31 -1.54 14.04
C ASP A 18 0.23 -1.59 14.03
N VAL A 19 0.83 -1.68 12.84
CA VAL A 19 2.30 -1.65 12.68
C VAL A 19 2.87 -0.31 13.11
N VAL A 20 2.10 0.76 12.89
CA VAL A 20 2.37 2.07 13.45
C VAL A 20 1.13 2.54 14.22
N GLY A 21 1.32 2.91 15.48
CA GLY A 21 0.24 3.49 16.27
C GLY A 21 -0.27 4.80 15.66
N THR A 22 -1.48 5.19 16.06
CA THR A 22 -2.19 6.37 15.52
C THR A 22 -1.37 7.68 15.60
N ALA A 23 -0.62 7.87 16.70
CA ALA A 23 0.25 9.04 16.88
C ALA A 23 1.38 9.08 15.85
N ALA A 24 2.11 7.97 15.69
CA ALA A 24 3.18 7.85 14.70
C ALA A 24 2.64 8.00 13.26
N ALA A 25 1.48 7.40 12.97
CA ALA A 25 0.82 7.57 11.68
C ALA A 25 0.50 9.05 11.38
N ALA A 26 -0.01 9.78 12.39
CA ALA A 26 -0.31 11.21 12.27
C ALA A 26 0.93 12.06 12.03
N GLU A 27 2.03 11.76 12.72
CA GLU A 27 3.31 12.46 12.52
C GLU A 27 3.89 12.24 11.12
N VAL A 28 3.88 10.97 10.64
CA VAL A 28 4.32 10.64 9.28
C VAL A 28 3.45 11.39 8.27
N ARG A 29 2.12 11.32 8.40
CA ARG A 29 1.19 12.04 7.52
C ARG A 29 1.49 13.54 7.48
N ALA A 30 1.74 14.18 8.62
CA ALA A 30 2.08 15.59 8.69
C ALA A 30 3.44 15.92 8.01
N ARG A 31 4.42 15.02 8.07
CA ARG A 31 5.71 15.19 7.34
C ARG A 31 5.52 15.08 5.82
N LEU A 32 4.73 14.11 5.37
CA LEU A 32 4.41 13.94 3.95
C LEU A 32 3.66 15.19 3.42
N GLU A 33 2.70 15.71 4.18
CA GLU A 33 1.97 16.93 3.81
C GLU A 33 2.89 18.14 3.62
N ARG A 34 3.82 18.35 4.55
CA ARG A 34 4.82 19.44 4.47
C ARG A 34 5.76 19.31 3.28
N THR A 35 6.03 18.09 2.83
CA THR A 35 6.86 17.83 1.64
C THR A 35 6.10 18.19 0.37
N GLY A 36 4.77 18.08 0.40
CA GLY A 36 3.88 18.43 -0.70
C GLY A 36 3.65 17.27 -1.66
N TYR A 37 2.44 17.21 -2.21
CA TYR A 37 2.06 16.23 -3.21
C TYR A 37 1.92 16.89 -4.58
N THR A 38 2.21 16.13 -5.62
CA THR A 38 1.91 16.50 -7.01
C THR A 38 0.65 15.79 -7.46
N ARG A 39 -0.28 16.51 -8.10
CA ARG A 39 -1.49 15.89 -8.65
C ARG A 39 -1.15 14.99 -9.83
N TYR A 40 -1.63 13.76 -9.79
CA TYR A 40 -1.68 12.86 -10.94
C TYR A 40 -3.14 12.76 -11.43
N GLY A 41 -3.35 12.95 -12.72
CA GLY A 41 -4.68 12.92 -13.31
C GLY A 41 -4.64 12.50 -14.77
N LEU A 42 -4.92 11.21 -15.01
CA LEU A 42 -5.21 10.68 -16.32
C LEU A 42 -6.48 9.84 -16.18
N VAL A 43 -7.56 10.23 -16.86
CA VAL A 43 -8.91 9.67 -16.66
C VAL A 43 -8.92 8.15 -16.85
N ASP A 44 -8.16 7.70 -17.83
CA ASP A 44 -7.96 6.30 -18.15
C ASP A 44 -6.93 5.63 -17.25
N ARG A 45 -6.49 6.17 -16.11
CA ARG A 45 -5.45 5.53 -15.27
C ARG A 45 -5.66 5.74 -13.78
N GLY A 46 -5.90 6.98 -13.38
CA GLY A 46 -6.02 7.36 -11.99
C GLY A 46 -6.11 8.86 -11.80
N SER A 47 -6.66 9.23 -10.66
CA SER A 47 -6.85 10.60 -10.21
C SER A 47 -6.52 10.61 -8.73
N TYR A 48 -5.35 11.12 -8.34
CA TYR A 48 -4.84 11.08 -6.96
C TYR A 48 -3.65 12.03 -6.79
N ASP A 49 -3.29 12.31 -5.55
CA ASP A 49 -2.10 13.08 -5.20
C ASP A 49 -0.93 12.15 -4.88
N LEU A 50 0.26 12.44 -5.42
CA LEU A 50 1.46 11.60 -5.36
C LEU A 50 2.65 12.37 -4.81
N LEU A 51 3.35 11.76 -3.86
CA LEU A 51 4.69 12.16 -3.45
C LEU A 51 5.64 10.99 -3.73
N THR A 52 6.55 11.17 -4.68
CA THR A 52 7.60 10.20 -5.01
C THR A 52 8.76 10.34 -4.05
N SER A 53 9.33 9.21 -3.60
CA SER A 53 10.53 9.17 -2.76
C SER A 53 10.42 9.95 -1.44
N PRO A 54 9.41 9.65 -0.59
CA PRO A 54 9.28 10.29 0.72
C PRO A 54 10.49 9.99 1.61
N ALA A 55 11.02 11.02 2.28
CA ALA A 55 12.20 10.92 3.13
C ALA A 55 11.84 10.40 4.54
N GLU A 56 11.63 9.08 4.64
CA GLU A 56 11.23 8.41 5.89
C GLU A 56 12.17 7.23 6.26
N PRO A 57 13.49 7.44 6.37
CA PRO A 57 14.48 6.35 6.42
C PRO A 57 14.26 5.38 7.60
N ALA A 58 13.94 5.90 8.79
CA ALA A 58 13.69 5.06 9.97
C ALA A 58 12.43 4.19 9.81
N LEU A 59 11.35 4.76 9.28
CA LEU A 59 10.12 4.02 9.00
C LEU A 59 10.35 2.97 7.92
N LEU A 60 11.01 3.32 6.82
CA LEU A 60 11.31 2.39 5.73
C LEU A 60 12.15 1.21 6.21
N ALA A 61 13.18 1.44 7.04
CA ALA A 61 13.97 0.38 7.65
C ALA A 61 13.13 -0.54 8.55
N ALA A 62 12.23 0.03 9.37
CA ALA A 62 11.32 -0.76 10.20
C ALA A 62 10.36 -1.61 9.35
N LEU A 63 9.80 -1.05 8.28
CA LEU A 63 8.91 -1.74 7.35
C LEU A 63 9.60 -2.90 6.62
N VAL A 64 10.86 -2.71 6.19
CA VAL A 64 11.69 -3.80 5.63
C VAL A 64 11.85 -4.92 6.67
N GLY A 65 12.13 -4.58 7.92
CA GLY A 65 12.25 -5.57 8.99
C GLY A 65 10.96 -6.37 9.25
N VAL A 66 9.79 -5.73 9.16
CA VAL A 66 8.50 -6.43 9.23
C VAL A 66 8.31 -7.35 8.02
N ALA A 67 8.56 -6.85 6.81
CA ALA A 67 8.41 -7.63 5.59
C ALA A 67 9.33 -8.86 5.58
N ALA A 68 10.60 -8.70 5.94
CA ALA A 68 11.57 -9.79 6.03
C ALA A 68 11.14 -10.89 7.00
N LYS A 69 10.52 -10.53 8.13
CA LYS A 69 9.96 -11.51 9.08
C LYS A 69 8.74 -12.24 8.52
N VAL A 70 7.88 -11.53 7.79
CA VAL A 70 6.67 -12.11 7.20
C VAL A 70 6.99 -13.05 6.05
N THR A 71 7.93 -12.67 5.18
CA THR A 71 8.25 -13.42 3.96
C THR A 71 9.44 -14.37 4.10
N GLY A 72 10.26 -14.21 5.14
CA GLY A 72 11.52 -14.95 5.30
C GLY A 72 12.60 -14.55 4.29
N ARG A 73 12.45 -13.41 3.59
CA ARG A 73 13.36 -12.94 2.53
C ARG A 73 14.27 -11.82 3.03
N THR A 74 15.45 -11.71 2.43
CA THR A 74 16.33 -10.54 2.61
C THR A 74 15.93 -9.48 1.62
N LEU A 75 15.39 -8.35 2.10
CA LEU A 75 14.74 -7.36 1.26
C LEU A 75 15.41 -5.98 1.36
N VAL A 76 15.42 -5.25 0.25
CA VAL A 76 15.83 -3.84 0.15
C VAL A 76 14.74 -2.99 -0.49
N VAL A 77 14.70 -1.71 -0.13
CA VAL A 77 13.76 -0.75 -0.73
C VAL A 77 14.20 -0.45 -2.16
N SER A 78 13.33 -0.75 -3.13
CA SER A 78 13.52 -0.38 -4.53
C SER A 78 12.75 0.89 -4.90
N GLU A 79 11.56 1.09 -4.34
CA GLU A 79 10.72 2.26 -4.58
C GLU A 79 9.93 2.61 -3.32
N ALA A 80 9.69 3.89 -3.07
CA ALA A 80 8.73 4.35 -2.07
C ALA A 80 7.94 5.54 -2.63
N ARG A 81 6.64 5.55 -2.37
CA ARG A 81 5.73 6.63 -2.75
C ARG A 81 4.62 6.79 -1.74
N ALA A 82 4.21 8.03 -1.48
CA ALA A 82 3.00 8.31 -0.72
C ALA A 82 1.87 8.70 -1.67
N LEU A 83 0.70 8.10 -1.46
CA LEU A 83 -0.53 8.39 -2.18
C LEU A 83 -1.49 9.10 -1.24
N ARG A 84 -2.16 10.14 -1.72
CA ARG A 84 -3.30 10.77 -1.07
C ARG A 84 -4.48 10.73 -2.03
N LEU A 85 -5.57 10.11 -1.59
CA LEU A 85 -6.82 10.01 -2.34
C LEU A 85 -7.90 10.77 -1.57
N ARG A 86 -8.63 11.63 -2.28
CA ARG A 86 -9.79 12.37 -1.76
C ARG A 86 -11.08 11.94 -2.43
N ALA A 87 -12.21 12.48 -2.02
CA ALA A 87 -13.48 12.28 -2.69
C ALA A 87 -13.37 12.48 -4.23
N GLY A 88 -13.71 11.45 -5.00
CA GLY A 88 -13.58 11.42 -6.45
C GLY A 88 -12.30 10.78 -6.99
N ASP A 89 -11.33 10.47 -6.13
CA ASP A 89 -10.04 9.89 -6.50
C ASP A 89 -10.10 8.37 -6.64
N TYR A 90 -9.19 7.83 -7.44
CA TYR A 90 -9.09 6.40 -7.75
C TYR A 90 -7.74 6.06 -8.39
N LEU A 91 -7.39 4.77 -8.39
CA LEU A 91 -6.28 4.21 -9.15
C LEU A 91 -6.77 2.94 -9.85
N LEU A 92 -6.71 2.86 -11.18
CA LEU A 92 -7.22 1.73 -11.95
C LEU A 92 -6.17 0.62 -12.11
N ALA A 93 -6.63 -0.63 -12.24
CA ALA A 93 -5.76 -1.80 -12.27
C ALA A 93 -4.78 -1.83 -13.47
N HIS A 94 -5.14 -1.20 -14.59
CA HIS A 94 -4.30 -1.18 -15.78
C HIS A 94 -3.31 -0.01 -15.81
N HIS A 95 -3.37 0.91 -14.83
CA HIS A 95 -2.29 1.85 -14.56
C HIS A 95 -1.12 1.20 -13.81
N ASP A 96 -1.41 0.09 -13.14
CA ASP A 96 -0.43 -0.64 -12.36
C ASP A 96 0.57 -1.40 -13.24
N ARG A 97 1.77 -1.66 -12.69
CA ARG A 97 2.84 -2.38 -13.37
C ARG A 97 2.80 -3.85 -12.98
N VAL A 98 3.03 -4.71 -13.97
CA VAL A 98 3.29 -6.13 -13.73
C VAL A 98 4.77 -6.31 -13.44
N HIS A 99 5.08 -7.14 -12.45
CA HIS A 99 6.45 -7.42 -12.03
C HIS A 99 6.81 -8.88 -12.33
N ALA A 100 7.88 -9.11 -13.09
CA ALA A 100 8.35 -10.45 -13.44
C ALA A 100 9.14 -11.12 -12.31
N ASP A 101 9.66 -10.33 -11.39
CA ASP A 101 10.67 -10.71 -10.39
C ASP A 101 10.10 -10.78 -8.96
N HIS A 102 8.78 -10.95 -8.83
CA HIS A 102 8.11 -11.23 -7.56
C HIS A 102 8.51 -10.30 -6.38
N PRO A 103 8.46 -8.95 -6.53
CA PRO A 103 8.72 -8.04 -5.43
C PRO A 103 7.69 -8.20 -4.31
N VAL A 104 8.03 -7.67 -3.14
CA VAL A 104 7.10 -7.50 -2.03
C VAL A 104 6.63 -6.06 -2.01
N GLU A 105 5.34 -5.83 -2.27
CA GLU A 105 4.71 -4.53 -2.10
C GLU A 105 4.18 -4.39 -0.68
N LEU A 106 4.51 -3.28 -0.05
CA LEU A 106 3.97 -2.86 1.24
C LEU A 106 2.99 -1.72 1.04
N VAL A 107 1.83 -1.78 1.70
CA VAL A 107 0.89 -0.67 1.78
C VAL A 107 0.59 -0.38 3.24
N LEU A 108 1.17 0.70 3.76
CA LEU A 108 0.90 1.21 5.10
C LEU A 108 -0.21 2.25 5.03
N ASP A 109 -1.31 2.01 5.71
CA ASP A 109 -2.41 2.97 5.81
C ASP A 109 -2.11 4.02 6.90
N LEU A 110 -1.91 5.26 6.45
CA LEU A 110 -1.62 6.42 7.28
C LEU A 110 -2.84 7.34 7.42
N SER A 111 -4.02 6.89 7.02
CA SER A 111 -5.26 7.67 7.10
C SER A 111 -5.61 8.01 8.56
N ALA A 112 -6.27 9.13 8.78
CA ALA A 112 -6.65 9.55 10.14
C ALA A 112 -7.72 8.63 10.75
N THR A 113 -8.61 8.11 9.91
CA THR A 113 -9.72 7.22 10.28
C THR A 113 -9.86 6.12 9.23
N SER A 114 -10.54 5.03 9.59
CA SER A 114 -10.95 4.03 8.60
C SER A 114 -11.97 4.65 7.66
N VAL A 115 -11.79 4.41 6.35
CA VAL A 115 -12.70 4.89 5.31
C VAL A 115 -13.41 3.68 4.67
N PRO A 116 -14.71 3.46 4.95
CA PRO A 116 -15.46 2.35 4.36
C PRO A 116 -15.42 2.37 2.83
N GLY A 117 -15.18 1.21 2.22
CA GLY A 117 -15.10 1.07 0.76
C GLY A 117 -13.80 1.57 0.13
N ALA A 118 -12.91 2.22 0.89
CA ALA A 118 -11.56 2.57 0.43
C ALA A 118 -10.62 1.38 0.53
N GLU A 119 -10.67 0.47 -0.43
CA GLU A 119 -9.89 -0.75 -0.46
C GLU A 119 -8.70 -0.64 -1.43
N VAL A 120 -7.65 -1.42 -1.20
CA VAL A 120 -6.73 -1.83 -2.27
C VAL A 120 -7.17 -3.22 -2.71
N HIS A 121 -7.43 -3.38 -4.01
CA HIS A 121 -7.72 -4.69 -4.59
C HIS A 121 -6.48 -5.19 -5.28
N TYR A 122 -6.02 -6.37 -4.88
CA TYR A 122 -5.04 -7.15 -5.63
C TYR A 122 -5.78 -8.16 -6.47
N ARG A 123 -5.44 -8.19 -7.76
CA ARG A 123 -6.08 -9.00 -8.77
C ARG A 123 -5.10 -10.01 -9.32
N ARG A 124 -5.53 -11.26 -9.46
CA ARG A 124 -4.78 -12.30 -10.15
C ARG A 124 -5.57 -12.70 -11.39
N ALA A 125 -4.97 -12.55 -12.57
CA ALA A 125 -5.65 -12.82 -13.85
C ALA A 125 -7.01 -12.07 -13.99
N GLY A 126 -7.04 -10.79 -13.59
CA GLY A 126 -8.21 -9.92 -13.68
C GLY A 126 -9.24 -10.02 -12.54
N GLN A 127 -9.22 -11.12 -11.78
CA GLN A 127 -10.14 -11.35 -10.66
C GLN A 127 -9.55 -10.85 -9.35
N VAL A 128 -10.35 -10.22 -8.50
CA VAL A 128 -9.91 -9.77 -7.16
C VAL A 128 -9.62 -10.99 -6.30
N SER A 129 -8.35 -11.23 -5.99
CA SER A 129 -7.89 -12.35 -5.17
C SER A 129 -7.63 -11.95 -3.72
N PHE A 130 -7.36 -10.66 -3.48
CA PHE A 130 -7.11 -10.15 -2.13
C PHE A 130 -7.55 -8.68 -2.01
N ARG A 131 -8.08 -8.31 -0.84
CA ARG A 131 -8.55 -6.96 -0.54
C ARG A 131 -7.90 -6.46 0.74
N VAL A 132 -7.40 -5.23 0.71
CA VAL A 132 -6.88 -4.52 1.88
C VAL A 132 -7.86 -3.41 2.21
N THR A 133 -8.59 -3.55 3.32
CA THR A 133 -9.49 -2.51 3.82
C THR A 133 -8.68 -1.34 4.39
N SER A 134 -9.22 -0.12 4.29
CA SER A 134 -8.63 1.02 4.99
C SER A 134 -8.73 0.86 6.50
N THR A 135 -7.57 0.75 7.15
CA THR A 135 -7.43 0.58 8.60
C THR A 135 -6.18 1.33 9.04
N PRO A 136 -6.32 2.50 9.71
CA PRO A 136 -5.19 3.30 10.16
C PRO A 136 -4.14 2.47 10.91
N GLY A 137 -2.86 2.65 10.53
CA GLY A 137 -1.73 1.95 11.12
C GLY A 137 -1.49 0.53 10.61
N ALA A 138 -2.42 -0.05 9.85
CA ALA A 138 -2.26 -1.39 9.29
C ALA A 138 -1.30 -1.40 8.09
N LEU A 139 -0.52 -2.48 7.99
CA LEU A 139 0.40 -2.74 6.89
C LEU A 139 -0.07 -3.97 6.12
N ALA A 140 -0.34 -3.83 4.83
CA ALA A 140 -0.40 -4.98 3.94
C ALA A 140 1.01 -5.32 3.43
N VAL A 141 1.35 -6.59 3.43
CA VAL A 141 2.57 -7.17 2.85
C VAL A 141 2.11 -8.13 1.74
N VAL A 142 2.44 -7.82 0.49
CA VAL A 142 1.90 -8.54 -0.67
C VAL A 142 3.00 -8.92 -1.66
N GLU A 143 3.14 -10.20 -1.95
CA GLU A 143 4.03 -10.69 -3.00
C GLU A 143 3.39 -10.52 -4.38
N ARG A 144 4.09 -9.78 -5.24
CA ARG A 144 3.60 -9.31 -6.54
C ARG A 144 4.16 -10.17 -7.67
N GLY A 145 3.48 -11.27 -8.00
CA GLY A 145 3.84 -12.09 -9.16
C GLY A 145 3.47 -11.47 -10.52
N PRO A 146 3.86 -12.11 -11.64
CA PRO A 146 3.67 -11.60 -13.01
C PRO A 146 2.21 -11.57 -13.49
N THR A 147 1.26 -11.99 -12.66
CA THR A 147 -0.17 -11.92 -12.95
C THR A 147 -0.94 -11.11 -11.92
N VAL A 148 -0.22 -10.51 -10.96
CA VAL A 148 -0.80 -9.72 -9.87
C VAL A 148 -0.75 -8.26 -10.27
N THR A 149 -1.92 -7.62 -10.32
CA THR A 149 -2.08 -6.16 -10.43
C THR A 149 -2.84 -5.62 -9.22
N CYS A 150 -2.80 -4.32 -8.96
CA CYS A 150 -3.56 -3.67 -7.92
C CYS A 150 -4.27 -2.42 -8.40
N ASN A 151 -5.35 -2.10 -7.70
CA ASN A 151 -6.10 -0.86 -7.88
C ASN A 151 -6.50 -0.32 -6.51
N HIS A 152 -6.65 1.00 -6.41
CA HIS A 152 -7.24 1.66 -5.24
C HIS A 152 -8.67 2.05 -5.62
N THR A 153 -9.65 1.62 -4.84
CA THR A 153 -11.06 1.83 -5.18
C THR A 153 -11.40 3.32 -5.25
N TYR A 154 -12.42 3.62 -6.04
CA TYR A 154 -12.97 4.97 -6.15
C TYR A 154 -13.53 5.43 -4.82
N LEU A 155 -13.11 6.62 -4.38
CA LEU A 155 -13.68 7.28 -3.21
C LEU A 155 -14.91 8.08 -3.62
N SER A 156 -16.07 7.76 -3.04
CA SER A 156 -17.33 8.37 -3.44
C SER A 156 -17.37 9.87 -3.16
N LYS A 157 -17.76 10.66 -4.16
CA LYS A 157 -18.08 12.09 -3.99
C LYS A 157 -19.26 12.38 -3.07
N LEU A 158 -20.01 11.35 -2.67
CA LEU A 158 -21.07 11.48 -1.66
C LEU A 158 -20.52 11.78 -0.26
N HIS A 159 -19.23 11.55 -0.04
CA HIS A 159 -18.53 11.82 1.23
C HIS A 159 -17.36 12.78 0.95
N PRO A 160 -17.62 14.09 0.76
CA PRO A 160 -16.60 15.05 0.30
C PRO A 160 -15.38 15.18 1.22
N GLU A 161 -15.53 14.83 2.49
CA GLU A 161 -14.50 14.86 3.52
C GLU A 161 -13.59 13.63 3.56
N VAL A 162 -13.87 12.58 2.78
CA VAL A 162 -13.04 11.36 2.84
C VAL A 162 -11.64 11.62 2.29
N GLU A 163 -10.66 11.18 3.05
CA GLU A 163 -9.26 11.23 2.67
C GLU A 163 -8.57 9.94 3.12
N VAL A 164 -7.81 9.36 2.19
CA VAL A 164 -6.98 8.18 2.43
C VAL A 164 -5.55 8.52 2.12
N VAL A 165 -4.64 8.28 3.07
CA VAL A 165 -3.21 8.48 2.89
C VAL A 165 -2.51 7.15 3.05
N ARG A 166 -1.72 6.74 2.06
CA ARG A 166 -1.01 5.45 2.05
C ARG A 166 0.44 5.64 1.68
N LEU A 167 1.34 5.04 2.45
CA LEU A 167 2.73 4.85 2.04
C LEU A 167 2.83 3.49 1.34
N VAL A 168 3.22 3.51 0.07
CA VAL A 168 3.44 2.32 -0.75
C VAL A 168 4.93 2.13 -0.95
N VAL A 169 5.46 0.97 -0.60
CA VAL A 169 6.89 0.64 -0.69
C VAL A 169 7.05 -0.64 -1.50
N LEU A 170 7.90 -0.62 -2.51
CA LEU A 170 8.26 -1.79 -3.28
C LEU A 170 9.61 -2.30 -2.79
N LEU A 171 9.65 -3.56 -2.36
CA LEU A 171 10.84 -4.23 -1.88
C LEU A 171 11.28 -5.32 -2.87
N ARG A 172 12.59 -5.52 -2.96
CA ARG A 172 13.21 -6.56 -3.80
C ARG A 172 14.24 -7.32 -3.00
N ASP A 173 14.61 -8.51 -3.48
CA ASP A 173 15.70 -9.25 -2.85
C ASP A 173 17.02 -8.46 -2.97
N SER A 174 17.81 -8.47 -1.90
CA SER A 174 19.11 -7.79 -1.82
C SER A 174 20.18 -8.47 -2.66
#